data_AF-A0AAD1RCP5-F1
#
_entry.id   AF-A0AAD1RCP5-F1
#
_cell.length_a   1.000
_cell.length_b   1.000
_cell.length_c   1.000
_cell.angle_alpha   90.00
_cell.angle_beta   90.00
_cell.angle_gamma   90.00
#
_symmetry.space_group_name_H-M   'P 1'
#
loop_
_entity.id
_entity.type
_entity.pdbx_description
1 polymer ?
#
loop_
_entity_poly.entity_id
_entity_poly.type
_entity_poly.pdbx_seq_one_letter_code
_entity_poly.pdbx_strand_id
1 'polypeptide(L)'
;MTTPLQRPKQRHWRLNEATLVDNEMTLQIRNTLNHYFSDNETTEVAQPMIWEAHKSSIRGTFISLCTHHKREKVRDLLNRIEDLTGQHKQDQTTKEYKDLLEAQRKLRTHLTQTNYLLLQKS
;
A
#
# COMPACT_ATOMS: atom_id res chain seq x y z
N MET A 1 -34.49 31.20 -0.16
CA MET A 1 -34.00 29.80 -0.17
C MET A 1 -32.48 29.85 -0.28
N THR A 2 -31.75 29.59 0.81
CA THR A 2 -30.29 29.64 0.85
C THR A 2 -29.74 28.23 0.70
N THR A 3 -29.03 27.97 -0.41
CA THR A 3 -28.34 26.70 -0.66
C THR A 3 -27.26 26.50 0.41
N PRO A 4 -27.20 25.35 1.10
CA PRO A 4 -26.18 25.14 2.13
C PRO A 4 -24.80 25.04 1.48
N LEU A 5 -23.87 25.86 1.96
CA LEU A 5 -22.46 25.83 1.57
C LEU A 5 -21.89 24.44 1.86
N GLN A 6 -21.56 23.71 0.80
CA GLN A 6 -20.97 22.38 0.90
C GLN A 6 -19.54 22.52 1.46
N ARG A 7 -19.35 22.15 2.74
CA ARG A 7 -18.02 22.20 3.37
C ARG A 7 -17.05 21.29 2.60
N PRO A 8 -15.84 21.76 2.26
CA PRO A 8 -14.86 20.94 1.56
C PRO A 8 -14.58 19.68 2.38
N LYS A 9 -14.63 18.52 1.73
CA LYS A 9 -14.32 17.23 2.37
C LYS A 9 -12.89 17.29 2.90
N GLN A 10 -12.75 17.29 4.23
CA GLN A 10 -11.43 17.24 4.85
C GLN A 10 -10.79 15.88 4.55
N ARG A 11 -9.71 15.91 3.77
CA ARG A 11 -8.91 14.74 3.40
C ARG A 11 -7.91 14.46 4.50
N HIS A 12 -8.33 13.66 5.46
CA HIS A 12 -7.44 13.11 6.47
C HIS A 12 -6.72 11.90 5.87
N TRP A 13 -5.41 11.82 6.10
CA TRP A 13 -4.67 10.60 5.82
C TRP A 13 -5.24 9.46 6.67
N ARG A 14 -5.41 8.29 6.06
CA ARG A 14 -5.87 7.07 6.73
C ARG A 14 -4.85 5.97 6.53
N LEU A 15 -4.54 5.27 7.62
CA LEU A 15 -3.71 4.07 7.57
C LEU A 15 -4.48 2.96 6.84
N ASN A 16 -3.77 2.20 6.00
CA ASN A 16 -4.33 1.01 5.39
C ASN A 16 -4.20 -0.17 6.36
N GLU A 17 -5.23 -0.43 7.17
CA GLU A 17 -5.18 -1.46 8.23
C GLU A 17 -4.84 -2.86 7.72
N ALA A 18 -5.10 -3.17 6.44
CA ALA A 18 -4.69 -4.43 5.84
C ALA A 18 -3.17 -4.67 5.90
N THR A 19 -2.34 -3.61 5.99
CA THR A 19 -0.89 -3.76 6.15
C THR A 19 -0.48 -4.24 7.53
N LEU A 20 -1.35 -4.14 8.53
CA LEU A 20 -1.08 -4.62 9.89
C LEU A 20 -1.38 -6.11 10.07
N VAL A 21 -2.02 -6.73 9.07
CA VAL A 21 -2.27 -8.19 9.04
C VAL A 21 -1.06 -8.93 8.46
N ASP A 22 -0.26 -8.24 7.65
CA ASP A 22 0.95 -8.81 7.06
C ASP A 22 2.09 -8.87 8.09
N ASN A 23 2.56 -10.08 8.39
CA ASN A 23 3.57 -10.32 9.42
C ASN A 23 4.92 -9.68 9.09
N GLU A 24 5.29 -9.65 7.80
CA GLU A 24 6.56 -9.11 7.35
C GLU A 24 6.56 -7.57 7.48
N MET A 25 5.51 -6.91 6.98
CA MET A 25 5.32 -5.47 7.15
C MET A 25 5.29 -5.10 8.63
N THR A 26 4.56 -5.87 9.44
CA THR A 26 4.47 -5.61 10.87
C THR A 26 5.83 -5.70 11.55
N LEU A 27 6.66 -6.67 11.17
CA LEU A 27 8.04 -6.78 11.65
C LEU A 27 8.88 -5.56 11.24
N GLN A 28 8.79 -5.12 9.98
CA GLN A 28 9.51 -3.93 9.48
C GLN A 28 9.09 -2.65 10.22
N ILE A 29 7.78 -2.48 10.47
CA ILE A 29 7.23 -1.35 11.23
C ILE A 29 7.74 -1.36 12.66
N ARG A 30 7.71 -2.52 13.34
CA ARG A 30 8.26 -2.67 14.71
C ARG A 30 9.73 -2.30 14.78
N ASN A 31 10.53 -2.78 13.83
CA ASN A 31 11.96 -2.48 13.79
C ASN A 31 12.22 -0.99 13.57
N THR A 32 11.42 -0.34 12.73
CA THR A 32 11.50 1.10 12.48
C THR A 32 11.11 1.91 13.72
N LEU A 33 10.05 1.49 14.43
CA LEU A 33 9.64 2.10 15.70
C LEU A 33 10.76 2.03 16.73
N ASN A 34 11.31 0.83 16.95
CA ASN A 34 12.36 0.61 17.93
C ASN A 34 13.63 1.42 17.62
N HIS A 35 14.07 1.46 16.35
CA HIS A 35 15.21 2.28 15.96
C HIS A 35 14.95 3.77 16.20
N TYR A 36 13.78 4.28 15.79
CA TYR A 36 13.47 5.70 15.95
C TYR A 36 13.57 6.14 17.41
N PHE A 37 12.94 5.42 18.35
CA PHE A 37 13.00 5.79 19.75
C PHE A 37 14.38 5.55 20.37
N SER A 38 15.07 4.47 19.99
CA SER A 38 16.45 4.24 20.43
C SER A 38 17.41 5.36 20.05
N ASP A 39 17.21 5.97 18.87
CA ASP A 39 18.08 7.03 18.36
C ASP A 39 17.70 8.43 18.88
N ASN A 40 16.45 8.64 19.31
CA ASN A 40 15.91 9.97 19.58
C ASN A 40 15.48 10.19 21.05
N GLU A 41 15.34 9.15 21.87
CA GLU A 41 15.07 9.29 23.32
C GLU A 41 16.32 9.78 24.06
N THR A 42 16.48 11.10 24.08
CA THR A 42 17.54 11.81 24.79
C THR A 42 16.96 12.69 25.89
N THR A 43 17.78 13.09 26.85
CA THR A 43 17.38 14.05 27.90
C THR A 43 17.28 15.49 27.40
N GLU A 44 17.74 15.77 26.18
CA GLU A 44 17.83 17.13 25.62
C GLU A 44 16.53 17.57 24.93
N VAL A 45 15.74 16.62 24.41
CA VAL A 45 14.52 16.90 23.67
C VAL A 45 13.30 16.49 24.49
N ALA A 46 12.32 17.39 24.59
CA ALA A 46 11.07 17.10 25.28
C ALA A 46 10.32 15.93 24.59
N GLN A 47 9.84 14.98 25.40
CA GLN A 47 9.08 13.81 24.94
C GLN A 47 7.94 14.13 23.94
N PRO A 48 7.13 15.19 24.13
CA PRO A 48 6.10 15.55 23.15
C PRO A 48 6.66 15.85 21.75
N MET A 49 7.83 16.48 21.66
CA MET A 49 8.48 16.82 20.39
C MET A 49 8.96 15.58 19.66
N ILE A 50 9.53 14.61 20.39
CA ILE A 50 9.92 13.30 19.86
C ILE A 50 8.68 12.59 19.28
N TRP A 51 7.56 12.61 19.99
CA TRP A 51 6.31 12.02 19.51
C TRP A 51 5.73 12.71 18.27
N GLU A 52 5.75 14.04 18.19
CA GLU A 52 5.29 14.76 16.99
C GLU A 52 6.16 14.43 15.77
N ALA A 53 7.48 14.43 15.95
CA ALA A 53 8.42 14.06 14.89
C ALA A 53 8.23 12.59 14.46
N HIS A 54 8.09 11.69 15.44
CA HIS A 54 7.83 10.27 15.20
C HIS A 54 6.60 10.04 14.34
N LYS A 55 5.47 10.70 14.68
CA LYS A 55 4.21 10.58 13.93
C LYS A 55 4.36 10.96 12.46
N SER A 56 5.18 11.97 12.16
CA SER A 56 5.48 12.35 10.78
C SER A 56 6.32 11.29 10.07
N SER A 57 7.39 10.83 10.74
CA SER A 57 8.31 9.83 10.22
C SER A 57 7.61 8.50 9.90
N ILE A 58 6.87 7.94 10.86
CA ILE A 58 6.23 6.63 10.71
C ILE A 58 5.15 6.63 9.61
N ARG A 59 4.46 7.75 9.40
CA ARG A 59 3.52 7.91 8.28
C ARG A 59 4.24 7.77 6.93
N GLY A 60 5.43 8.37 6.80
CA GLY A 60 6.28 8.21 5.62
C GLY A 60 6.63 6.74 5.37
N THR A 61 7.00 6.02 6.44
CA THR A 61 7.28 4.57 6.38
C THR A 61 6.07 3.78 5.90
N PHE A 62 4.88 4.00 6.48
CA PHE A 62 3.64 3.32 6.05
C PHE A 62 3.32 3.57 4.58
N ILE A 63 3.46 4.81 4.12
CA ILE A 63 3.21 5.17 2.71
C ILE A 63 4.21 4.45 1.80
N SER A 64 5.48 4.42 2.17
CA SER A 64 6.54 3.73 1.42
C SER A 64 6.27 2.23 1.30
N LEU A 65 6.02 1.55 2.42
CA LEU A 65 5.74 0.11 2.46
C LEU A 65 4.49 -0.25 1.66
N CYS A 66 3.40 0.50 1.82
CA CYS A 66 2.19 0.32 1.03
C CYS A 66 2.47 0.45 -0.48
N THR A 67 3.32 1.40 -0.85
CA THR A 67 3.65 1.67 -2.26
C THR A 67 4.53 0.55 -2.82
N HIS A 68 5.53 0.11 -2.06
CA HIS A 68 6.39 -1.02 -2.40
C HIS A 68 5.57 -2.29 -2.66
N HIS A 69 4.76 -2.70 -1.68
CA HIS A 69 3.98 -3.93 -1.80
C HIS A 69 2.94 -3.88 -2.92
N LYS A 70 2.37 -2.69 -3.21
CA LYS A 70 1.50 -2.54 -4.39
C LYS A 70 2.27 -2.80 -5.68
N ARG A 71 3.49 -2.29 -5.82
CA ARG A 71 4.34 -2.52 -6.99
C ARG A 71 4.74 -3.98 -7.12
N GLU A 72 5.12 -4.59 -6.00
CA GLU A 72 5.45 -6.01 -5.92
C GLU A 72 4.28 -6.89 -6.36
N LYS A 73 3.08 -6.67 -5.81
CA LYS A 73 1.89 -7.43 -6.21
C LYS A 73 1.55 -7.28 -7.70
N VAL A 74 1.76 -6.09 -8.27
CA VAL A 74 1.59 -5.87 -9.72
C VAL A 74 2.63 -6.67 -10.52
N ARG A 75 3.90 -6.64 -10.10
CA ARG A 75 4.98 -7.42 -10.70
C ARG A 75 4.67 -8.92 -10.66
N ASP A 76 4.24 -9.44 -9.51
CA ASP A 76 3.93 -10.86 -9.34
C ASP A 76 2.77 -11.30 -10.22
N LEU A 77 1.74 -10.45 -10.37
CA LEU A 77 0.61 -10.72 -11.27
C LEU A 77 1.06 -10.72 -12.75
N LEU A 78 1.97 -9.83 -13.15
CA LEU A 78 2.51 -9.81 -14.51
C LEU A 78 3.32 -11.06 -14.80
N ASN A 79 4.23 -11.44 -13.90
CA ASN A 79 5.02 -12.68 -14.02
C ASN A 79 4.09 -13.90 -14.10
N ARG A 80 3.06 -13.95 -13.25
CA ARG A 80 2.08 -15.06 -13.28
C ARG A 80 1.31 -15.13 -14.60
N ILE A 81 0.96 -13.99 -15.19
CA ILE A 81 0.29 -13.93 -16.50
C ILE A 81 1.24 -14.45 -17.60
N GLU A 82 2.51 -14.06 -17.56
CA GLU A 82 3.53 -14.52 -18.51
C GLU A 82 3.70 -16.04 -18.44
N ASP A 83 3.87 -16.59 -17.24
CA ASP A 83 4.00 -18.03 -16.99
C ASP A 83 2.77 -18.80 -17.52
N LEU A 84 1.57 -18.36 -17.13
CA LEU A 84 0.31 -19.00 -17.55
C LEU A 84 0.10 -18.91 -19.07
N THR A 85 0.54 -17.82 -19.70
CA THR A 85 0.47 -17.66 -21.15
C THR A 85 1.45 -18.60 -21.85
N GLY A 86 2.65 -18.78 -21.30
CA GLY A 86 3.63 -19.75 -21.79
C GLY A 86 3.10 -21.18 -21.70
N GLN A 87 2.56 -21.54 -20.54
CA GLN A 87 1.98 -22.87 -20.30
C GLN A 87 0.76 -23.14 -21.17
N HIS A 88 -0.17 -22.17 -21.31
CA HIS A 88 -1.36 -22.36 -22.14
C HIS A 88 -1.04 -22.54 -23.65
N LYS A 89 0.06 -21.96 -24.12
CA LYS A 89 0.54 -22.18 -25.49
C LYS A 89 1.09 -23.59 -25.71
N GLN A 90 1.59 -24.22 -24.65
CA GLN A 90 2.15 -25.59 -24.69
C GLN A 90 1.05 -26.64 -24.47
N ASP A 91 0.21 -26.44 -23.45
CA ASP A 91 -0.92 -27.30 -23.09
C ASP A 91 -2.21 -26.46 -23.11
N GLN A 92 -3.10 -26.71 -24.07
CA GLN A 92 -4.37 -25.98 -24.24
C GLN A 92 -5.42 -26.38 -23.19
N THR A 93 -5.02 -26.39 -21.93
CA THR A 93 -5.86 -26.89 -20.83
C THR A 93 -6.77 -25.77 -20.30
N THR A 94 -8.03 -26.12 -20.04
CA THR A 94 -9.11 -25.17 -19.68
C THR A 94 -8.90 -24.50 -18.32
N LYS A 95 -8.06 -25.07 -17.44
CA LYS A 95 -7.81 -24.56 -16.09
C LYS A 95 -6.88 -23.34 -16.13
N GLU A 96 -5.84 -23.40 -16.94
CA GLU A 96 -4.80 -22.41 -17.15
C GLU A 96 -5.40 -21.15 -17.76
N TYR A 97 -6.36 -21.32 -18.68
CA TYR A 97 -7.13 -20.20 -19.23
C TYR A 97 -7.98 -19.47 -18.18
N LYS A 98 -8.60 -20.20 -17.25
CA LYS A 98 -9.37 -19.58 -16.14
C LYS A 98 -8.46 -18.83 -15.18
N ASP A 99 -7.33 -19.43 -14.80
CA ASP A 99 -6.33 -18.81 -13.92
C ASP A 99 -5.72 -17.55 -14.57
N LEU A 100 -5.49 -17.58 -15.88
CA LEU A 100 -5.01 -16.44 -16.66
C LEU A 100 -6.03 -15.28 -16.62
N LEU A 101 -7.30 -15.58 -16.90
CA LEU A 101 -8.38 -14.59 -16.87
C LEU A 101 -8.52 -13.97 -15.47
N GLU A 102 -8.37 -14.79 -14.43
CA GLU A 102 -8.40 -14.32 -13.04
C GLU A 102 -7.22 -13.39 -12.72
N ALA A 103 -5.99 -13.76 -13.11
CA ALA A 103 -4.81 -12.93 -12.90
C ALA A 103 -4.93 -11.58 -13.62
N GLN A 104 -5.42 -11.58 -14.87
CA GLN A 104 -5.70 -10.36 -15.63
C GLN A 104 -6.78 -9.49 -14.99
N ARG A 105 -7.81 -10.11 -14.40
CA ARG A 105 -8.85 -9.39 -13.65
C ARG A 105 -8.26 -8.72 -12.41
N LYS A 106 -7.48 -9.47 -11.61
CA LYS A 106 -6.80 -8.95 -10.41
C LYS A 106 -5.88 -7.77 -10.75
N LEU A 107 -5.11 -7.87 -11.83
CA LEU A 107 -4.23 -6.81 -12.30
C LEU A 107 -5.01 -5.54 -12.66
N ARG A 108 -6.10 -5.68 -13.44
CA ARG A 108 -6.98 -4.56 -13.79
C ARG A 108 -7.57 -3.88 -12.55
N THR A 109 -8.05 -4.66 -11.58
CA THR A 109 -8.56 -4.11 -10.31
C THR A 109 -7.50 -3.29 -9.58
N HIS A 110 -6.26 -3.79 -9.48
CA HIS A 110 -5.17 -3.08 -8.80
C HIS A 110 -4.74 -1.78 -9.52
N LEU A 111 -4.76 -1.76 -10.86
CA LEU A 111 -4.42 -0.57 -11.64
C LEU A 111 -5.53 0.50 -11.58
N THR A 112 -6.80 0.11 -11.66
CA THR A 112 -7.94 1.04 -11.56
C THR A 112 -8.02 1.71 -10.19
N GLN A 113 -7.76 0.96 -9.11
CA GLN A 113 -7.66 1.52 -7.75
C GLN A 113 -6.54 2.56 -7.64
N THR A 114 -5.43 2.37 -8.37
CA THR A 114 -4.30 3.29 -8.37
C THR A 114 -4.64 4.60 -9.10
N ASN A 115 -5.30 4.52 -10.26
CA ASN A 115 -5.73 5.70 -11.02
C ASN A 115 -6.76 6.56 -10.27
N TYR A 116 -7.71 5.94 -9.56
CA TYR A 116 -8.69 6.68 -8.74
C TYR A 116 -8.02 7.46 -7.59
N LEU A 117 -6.98 6.89 -6.97
CA LEU A 117 -6.23 7.57 -5.90
C LEU A 117 -5.35 8.72 -6.42
N LEU A 118 -4.87 8.65 -7.66
CA LEU A 118 -4.10 9.72 -8.30
C LEU A 118 -5.01 10.89 -8.72
N LEU A 119 -6.18 10.60 -9.29
CA LEU A 119 -7.18 11.61 -9.65
C LEU A 119 -7.77 12.34 -8.43
N GLN A 120 -7.76 11.69 -7.28
CA GLN A 120 -8.08 12.37 -6.04
C GLN A 120 -6.94 13.29 -5.57
N LYS A 121 -5.67 13.07 -5.89
CA LYS A 121 -4.56 13.90 -5.39
C LYS A 121 -4.31 15.18 -6.20
N SER A 122 -5.00 15.35 -7.33
CA SER A 122 -5.03 16.56 -8.18
C SER A 122 -6.19 17.49 -7.79
#